data_AF-A0A834HF18-F1
#
_entry.id   AF-A0A834HF18-F1
#
_cell.length_a   1.000
_cell.length_b   1.000
_cell.length_c   1.000
_cell.angle_alpha   90.00
_cell.angle_beta   90.00
_cell.angle_gamma   90.00
#
_symmetry.space_group_name_H-M   'P 1'
#
loop_
_entity.id
_entity.type
_entity.pdbx_description
1 polymer ?
#
loop_
_entity_poly.entity_id
_entity_poly.type
_entity_poly.pdbx_seq_one_letter_code
_entity_poly.pdbx_strand_id
1 'polypeptide(L)'
;MRTLPRFVVIKSAHNNKYLWCDEDEDEPNLLRFNGKDAMSPYPKHEVMRAKRGDGLVRIRCCCIGKYWRRLSEDDHWIVAKADKAEEDLSKWLCMFWPCYDAKKDDNGIELQHSQLGENTSLYLNSLTAGKSPHTTTEKAGLIAVDWELLPLKYPTVDDKTTNN
;
A
#
# COMPACT_ATOMS: atom_id res chain seq x y z
N MET A 1 -18.92 -2.75 -10.31
CA MET A 1 -18.09 -2.22 -9.21
C MET A 1 -16.64 -2.30 -9.63
N ARG A 2 -15.90 -1.20 -9.49
CA ARG A 2 -14.48 -1.15 -9.76
C ARG A 2 -13.73 -1.90 -8.66
N THR A 3 -12.70 -2.67 -9.02
CA THR A 3 -11.87 -3.41 -8.05
C THR A 3 -10.43 -2.98 -8.17
N LEU A 4 -9.64 -3.13 -7.11
CA LEU A 4 -8.19 -2.88 -7.20
C LEU A 4 -7.55 -3.85 -8.19
N PRO A 5 -6.57 -3.38 -8.99
CA PRO A 5 -5.70 -4.27 -9.76
C PRO A 5 -5.01 -5.30 -8.88
N ARG A 6 -4.61 -6.44 -9.46
CA ARG A 6 -3.89 -7.48 -8.72
C ARG A 6 -2.53 -6.96 -8.24
N PHE A 7 -1.82 -6.22 -9.06
CA PHE A 7 -0.56 -5.58 -8.68
C PHE A 7 -0.73 -4.07 -8.70
N VAL A 8 -0.44 -3.44 -7.58
CA VAL A 8 -0.64 -2.00 -7.41
C VAL A 8 0.61 -1.32 -6.89
N VAL A 9 0.79 -0.09 -7.31
CA VAL A 9 1.58 0.91 -6.61
C VAL A 9 0.61 1.91 -5.99
N ILE A 10 0.83 2.22 -4.71
CA ILE A 10 0.02 3.21 -4.00
C ILE A 10 0.83 4.48 -3.83
N LYS A 11 0.29 5.60 -4.32
CA LYS A 11 0.90 6.91 -4.22
C LYS A 11 0.13 7.77 -3.22
N SER A 12 0.85 8.56 -2.42
CA SER A 12 0.22 9.57 -1.57
C SER A 12 -0.06 10.84 -2.36
N ALA A 13 -1.30 11.32 -2.28
CA ALA A 13 -1.70 12.61 -2.84
C ALA A 13 -1.03 13.81 -2.13
N HIS A 14 -0.51 13.61 -0.92
CA HIS A 14 0.07 14.69 -0.11
C HIS A 14 1.51 15.01 -0.48
N ASN A 15 2.34 13.97 -0.64
CA ASN A 15 3.79 14.15 -0.87
C ASN A 15 4.27 13.61 -2.23
N ASN A 16 3.36 13.08 -3.05
CA ASN A 16 3.64 12.48 -4.35
C ASN A 16 4.63 11.29 -4.34
N LYS A 17 4.89 10.69 -3.18
CA LYS A 17 5.75 9.52 -3.05
C LYS A 17 4.94 8.23 -3.03
N TYR A 18 5.61 7.12 -3.34
CA TYR A 18 5.03 5.79 -3.36
C TYR A 18 5.17 5.09 -2.01
N LEU A 19 4.16 4.32 -1.64
CA LEU A 19 4.15 3.49 -0.46
C LEU A 19 5.17 2.37 -0.62
N TRP A 20 6.19 2.41 0.22
CA TRP A 20 7.39 1.62 0.16
C TRP A 20 7.50 0.81 1.45
N CYS A 21 7.95 -0.44 1.34
CA CYS A 21 8.29 -1.25 2.49
C CYS A 21 9.66 -0.83 3.00
N ASP A 22 9.71 -0.10 4.12
CA ASP A 22 10.95 0.43 4.67
C ASP A 22 11.82 -0.70 5.21
N GLU A 23 13.10 -0.69 4.88
CA GLU A 23 14.08 -1.69 5.34
C GLU A 23 14.91 -1.16 6.52
N ASP A 24 14.48 -0.05 7.13
CA ASP A 24 15.05 0.50 8.36
C ASP A 24 15.28 -0.59 9.43
N GLU A 25 16.47 -0.62 10.02
CA GLU A 25 16.87 -1.65 11.00
C GLU A 25 16.08 -1.54 12.31
N ASP A 26 15.68 -0.32 12.70
CA ASP A 26 14.97 -0.05 13.95
C ASP A 26 13.46 -0.34 13.82
N GLU A 27 12.89 -0.04 12.65
CA GLU A 27 11.47 -0.27 12.35
C GLU A 27 11.26 -1.07 11.04
N PRO A 28 11.78 -2.32 10.97
CA PRO A 28 11.85 -3.03 9.71
C PRO A 28 10.46 -3.33 9.18
N ASN A 29 10.30 -3.18 7.88
CA ASN A 29 9.09 -3.44 7.10
C ASN A 29 7.90 -2.54 7.43
N LEU A 30 8.12 -1.35 8.00
CA LEU A 30 7.08 -0.33 8.14
C LEU A 30 6.71 0.24 6.76
N LEU A 31 5.41 0.48 6.52
CA LEU A 31 4.97 1.01 5.23
C LEU A 31 4.98 2.53 5.22
N ARG A 32 5.90 3.13 4.46
CA ARG A 32 6.11 4.57 4.39
C ARG A 32 6.02 5.11 2.98
N PHE A 33 5.44 6.29 2.81
CA PHE A 33 5.43 7.05 1.55
C PHE A 33 6.78 7.74 1.32
N ASN A 34 7.82 6.94 1.08
CA ASN A 34 9.18 7.41 0.82
C ASN A 34 9.70 7.03 -0.58
N GLY A 35 8.99 6.16 -1.30
CA GLY A 35 9.39 5.66 -2.61
C GLY A 35 9.39 6.73 -3.69
N LYS A 36 10.47 6.79 -4.48
CA LYS A 36 10.65 7.76 -5.58
C LYS A 36 10.42 7.17 -6.96
N ASP A 37 10.69 5.87 -7.15
CA ASP A 37 10.52 5.19 -8.43
C ASP A 37 9.41 4.15 -8.34
N ALA A 38 8.34 4.34 -9.11
CA ALA A 38 7.24 3.37 -9.20
C ALA A 38 7.68 2.06 -9.83
N MET A 39 8.76 2.03 -10.62
CA MET A 39 9.23 0.80 -11.30
C MET A 39 10.17 -0.05 -10.45
N SER A 40 10.50 0.42 -9.25
CA SER A 40 11.24 -0.34 -8.25
C SER A 40 10.41 -1.52 -7.70
N PRO A 41 11.00 -2.66 -7.31
CA PRO A 41 10.26 -3.78 -6.73
C PRO A 41 9.61 -3.46 -5.37
N TYR A 42 10.14 -2.46 -4.64
CA TYR A 42 9.73 -2.14 -3.27
C TYR A 42 8.33 -1.50 -3.11
N PRO A 43 7.87 -0.59 -4.00
CA PRO A 43 6.51 -0.06 -3.96
C PRO A 43 5.45 -0.97 -4.59
N LYS A 44 5.84 -2.14 -5.12
CA LYS A 44 4.91 -3.10 -5.71
C LYS A 44 4.22 -3.92 -4.63
N HIS A 45 2.89 -3.85 -4.61
CA HIS A 45 2.06 -4.63 -3.70
C HIS A 45 1.13 -5.55 -4.48
N GLU A 46 0.91 -6.76 -3.97
CA GLU A 46 -0.07 -7.69 -4.52
C GLU A 46 -1.35 -7.67 -3.69
N VAL A 47 -2.46 -7.40 -4.35
CA VAL A 47 -3.81 -7.43 -3.82
C VAL A 47 -4.42 -8.79 -4.11
N MET A 48 -4.88 -9.47 -3.06
CA MET A 48 -5.58 -10.73 -3.17
C MET A 48 -6.94 -10.60 -2.50
N ARG A 49 -7.98 -11.13 -3.14
CA ARG A 49 -9.32 -11.20 -2.54
C ARG A 49 -9.32 -12.22 -1.40
N ALA A 50 -10.11 -11.94 -0.37
CA ALA A 50 -10.41 -12.89 0.69
C ALA A 50 -11.17 -14.09 0.12
N LYS A 51 -10.96 -15.29 0.68
CA LYS A 51 -11.64 -16.50 0.22
C LYS A 51 -13.16 -16.46 0.46
N ARG A 52 -13.59 -15.70 1.48
CA ARG A 52 -15.01 -15.50 1.81
C ARG A 52 -15.81 -14.82 0.69
N GLY A 53 -15.16 -14.11 -0.24
CA GLY A 53 -15.81 -13.56 -1.43
C GLY A 53 -16.69 -12.33 -1.18
N ASP A 54 -16.59 -11.71 -0.01
CA ASP A 54 -17.38 -10.54 0.38
C ASP A 54 -16.85 -9.21 -0.17
N GLY A 55 -15.64 -9.21 -0.74
CA GLY A 55 -14.99 -8.04 -1.33
C GLY A 55 -13.79 -7.53 -0.53
N LEU A 56 -13.50 -8.11 0.64
CA LEU A 56 -12.28 -7.82 1.37
C LEU A 56 -11.05 -8.23 0.59
N VAL A 57 -9.97 -7.49 0.80
CA VAL A 57 -8.67 -7.80 0.25
C VAL A 57 -7.62 -7.90 1.35
N ARG A 58 -6.63 -8.75 1.08
CA ARG A 58 -5.34 -8.82 1.76
C ARG A 58 -4.29 -8.28 0.82
N ILE A 59 -3.34 -7.55 1.38
CA ILE A 59 -2.29 -6.88 0.60
C ILE A 59 -0.94 -7.38 1.12
N ARG A 60 -0.01 -7.68 0.22
CA ARG A 60 1.37 -8.04 0.58
C ARG A 60 2.39 -7.23 -0.21
N CYS A 61 3.54 -6.97 0.39
CA CYS A 61 4.66 -6.39 -0.35
C CYS A 61 5.28 -7.47 -1.25
N CYS A 62 5.46 -7.18 -2.53
CA CYS A 62 6.02 -8.15 -3.47
C CYS A 62 7.50 -8.42 -3.23
N CYS A 63 8.28 -7.42 -2.80
CA CYS A 63 9.72 -7.56 -2.56
C CYS A 63 10.05 -8.57 -1.45
N ILE A 64 9.31 -8.54 -0.33
CA ILE A 64 9.57 -9.40 0.84
C ILE A 64 8.56 -10.55 0.99
N GLY A 65 7.49 -10.56 0.19
CA GLY A 65 6.46 -11.61 0.20
C GLY A 65 5.56 -11.64 1.44
N LYS A 66 5.69 -10.67 2.36
CA LYS A 66 4.92 -10.58 3.62
C LYS A 66 3.66 -9.75 3.48
N TYR A 67 2.61 -10.20 4.15
CA TYR A 67 1.32 -9.52 4.23
C TYR A 67 1.38 -8.32 5.16
N TRP A 68 0.60 -7.31 4.81
CA TRP A 68 0.32 -6.17 5.64
C TRP A 68 -0.43 -6.63 6.89
N ARG A 69 -0.04 -6.07 8.03
CA ARG A 69 -0.74 -6.19 9.30
C ARG A 69 -0.48 -4.92 10.11
N ARG A 70 -1.26 -4.69 11.16
CA ARG A 70 -0.90 -3.72 12.19
C ARG A 70 0.44 -4.12 12.83
N LEU A 71 1.09 -3.23 13.57
CA LEU A 71 2.37 -3.54 14.24
C LEU A 71 2.15 -4.44 15.46
N SER A 72 1.13 -4.13 16.26
CA SER A 72 0.63 -4.93 17.39
C SER A 72 -0.89 -4.73 17.56
N GLU A 73 -1.49 -5.40 18.55
CA GLU A 73 -2.90 -5.26 18.89
C GLU A 73 -3.29 -3.86 19.41
N ASP A 74 -2.32 -3.12 19.96
CA ASP A 74 -2.50 -1.76 20.47
C ASP A 74 -1.96 -0.68 19.53
N ASP A 75 -1.23 -1.08 18.48
CA ASP A 75 -0.58 -0.16 17.57
C ASP A 75 -1.28 -0.13 16.21
N HIS A 76 -1.44 1.07 15.64
CA HIS A 76 -2.13 1.29 14.38
C HIS A 76 -1.18 1.35 13.19
N TRP A 77 0.15 1.37 13.37
CA TRP A 77 1.12 1.32 12.30
C TRP A 77 0.93 0.09 11.41
N ILE A 78 0.98 0.26 10.08
CA ILE A 78 0.91 -0.86 9.14
C ILE A 78 2.32 -1.29 8.73
N VAL A 79 2.62 -2.56 8.97
CA VAL A 79 3.88 -3.22 8.62
C VAL A 79 3.65 -4.43 7.73
N ALA A 80 4.63 -4.81 6.93
CA ALA A 80 4.60 -6.04 6.14
C ALA A 80 5.39 -7.15 6.83
N LYS A 81 4.78 -7.80 7.83
CA LYS A 81 5.42 -8.83 8.66
C LYS A 81 4.65 -10.14 8.78
N ALA A 82 3.44 -10.25 8.22
CA ALA A 82 2.66 -11.48 8.32
C ALA A 82 3.09 -12.51 7.25
N ASP A 83 3.35 -13.76 7.67
CA ASP A 83 3.70 -14.87 6.76
C ASP A 83 2.50 -15.41 6.00
N LYS A 84 1.34 -15.37 6.65
CA LYS A 84 0.09 -15.93 6.14
C LYS A 84 -0.99 -14.86 6.19
N ALA A 85 -1.94 -15.01 5.28
CA ALA A 85 -3.20 -14.31 5.38
C ALA A 85 -3.97 -14.80 6.60
N GLU A 86 -4.57 -13.87 7.33
CA GLU A 86 -5.54 -14.16 8.37
C GLU A 86 -6.89 -13.60 7.91
N GLU A 87 -7.94 -14.41 8.02
CA GLU A 87 -9.29 -14.04 7.58
C GLU A 87 -10.29 -13.85 8.74
N ASP A 88 -9.86 -14.16 9.97
CA ASP A 88 -10.60 -13.84 11.18
C ASP A 88 -10.58 -12.33 11.45
N LEU A 89 -11.73 -11.68 11.22
CA LEU A 89 -11.89 -10.23 11.37
C LEU A 89 -11.79 -9.74 12.82
N SER A 90 -11.84 -10.64 13.81
CA SER A 90 -11.63 -10.26 15.20
C SER A 90 -10.16 -10.01 15.53
N LYS A 91 -9.24 -10.56 14.72
CA LYS A 91 -7.81 -10.41 14.93
C LYS A 91 -7.32 -9.08 14.36
N TRP A 92 -6.32 -8.50 15.02
CA TRP A 92 -5.67 -7.24 14.63
C TRP A 92 -4.85 -7.33 13.32
N LEU A 93 -4.86 -8.48 12.63
CA LEU A 93 -4.22 -8.63 11.32
C LEU A 93 -5.05 -7.92 10.25
N CYS A 94 -4.38 -7.35 9.25
CA CYS A 94 -5.04 -6.44 8.32
C CYS A 94 -5.77 -7.18 7.20
N MET A 95 -7.08 -6.97 7.14
CA MET A 95 -7.85 -7.03 5.90
C MET A 95 -8.46 -5.67 5.62
N PHE A 96 -8.67 -5.37 4.33
CA PHE A 96 -9.13 -4.05 3.91
C PHE A 96 -10.36 -4.13 3.03
N TRP A 97 -11.30 -3.20 3.25
CA TRP A 97 -12.34 -2.87 2.30
C TRP A 97 -11.84 -1.76 1.36
N PRO A 98 -11.60 -2.05 0.08
CA PRO A 98 -11.22 -1.02 -0.87
C PRO A 98 -12.46 -0.26 -1.34
N CYS A 99 -12.46 1.06 -1.16
CA CYS A 99 -13.49 1.95 -1.68
C CYS A 99 -12.85 2.95 -2.64
N TYR A 100 -13.45 3.17 -3.81
CA TYR A 100 -13.00 4.21 -4.73
C TYR A 100 -13.63 5.55 -4.33
N ASP A 101 -12.80 6.57 -4.18
CA ASP A 101 -13.26 7.93 -3.90
C ASP A 101 -13.81 8.54 -5.18
N ALA A 102 -15.14 8.56 -5.32
CA ALA A 102 -15.84 9.09 -6.49
C ALA A 102 -15.55 10.58 -6.77
N LYS A 103 -14.94 11.32 -5.84
CA LYS A 103 -14.59 12.74 -6.00
C LYS A 103 -13.19 12.98 -6.52
N LYS A 104 -12.31 11.99 -6.45
CA LYS A 104 -10.95 12.07 -7.01
C LYS A 104 -10.97 11.45 -8.39
N ASP A 105 -10.07 11.90 -9.28
CA ASP A 105 -9.77 11.19 -10.52
C ASP A 105 -9.78 9.69 -10.20
N ASP A 106 -10.54 8.95 -10.99
CA ASP A 106 -10.97 7.54 -10.93
C ASP A 106 -10.09 6.53 -10.13
N ASN A 107 -8.82 6.84 -9.88
CA ASN A 107 -7.82 6.08 -9.14
C ASN A 107 -7.71 6.41 -7.64
N GLY A 108 -8.42 7.41 -7.13
CA GLY A 108 -8.46 7.72 -5.70
C GLY A 108 -9.11 6.59 -4.91
N ILE A 109 -8.47 6.12 -3.84
CA ILE A 109 -8.99 5.05 -3.00
C ILE A 109 -8.96 5.38 -1.51
N GLU A 110 -9.83 4.70 -0.78
CA GLU A 110 -9.77 4.54 0.67
C GLU A 110 -9.66 3.05 0.99
N LEU A 111 -8.84 2.71 1.98
CA LEU A 111 -8.73 1.36 2.50
C LEU A 111 -9.25 1.37 3.93
N GLN A 112 -10.39 0.74 4.19
CA GLN A 112 -10.91 0.63 5.54
C GLN A 112 -10.38 -0.64 6.20
N HIS A 113 -9.75 -0.52 7.36
CA HIS A 113 -9.27 -1.67 8.13
C HIS A 113 -10.45 -2.44 8.74
N SER A 114 -10.59 -3.72 8.40
CA SER A 114 -11.79 -4.51 8.72
C SER A 114 -12.07 -4.64 10.22
N GLN A 115 -11.02 -4.84 11.03
CA GLN A 115 -11.16 -5.07 12.48
C GLN A 115 -11.39 -3.77 13.26
N LEU A 116 -10.87 -2.64 12.78
CA LEU A 116 -11.05 -1.33 13.43
C LEU A 116 -12.27 -0.58 12.90
N GLY A 117 -12.76 -0.91 11.70
CA GLY A 117 -13.83 -0.16 11.03
C GLY A 117 -13.41 1.23 10.54
N GLU A 118 -12.12 1.54 10.58
CA GLU A 118 -11.58 2.87 10.31
C GLU A 118 -10.77 2.91 9.02
N ASN A 119 -10.85 4.02 8.29
CA ASN A 119 -10.06 4.24 7.09
C ASN A 119 -8.58 4.44 7.42
N THR A 120 -7.68 3.93 6.57
CA THR A 120 -6.25 4.18 6.72
C THR A 120 -5.95 5.67 6.79
N SER A 121 -5.03 6.06 7.66
CA SER A 121 -4.58 7.43 7.85
C SER A 121 -3.06 7.53 7.67
N LEU A 122 -2.53 8.75 7.80
CA LEU A 122 -1.13 9.07 7.60
C LEU A 122 -0.57 9.76 8.84
N TYR A 123 0.60 9.33 9.29
CA TYR A 123 1.40 10.02 10.31
C TYR A 123 2.88 9.97 9.94
N LEU A 124 3.54 11.13 9.83
CA LEU A 124 4.96 11.25 9.46
C LEU A 124 5.38 10.40 8.25
N ASN A 125 4.59 10.45 7.18
CA ASN A 125 4.71 9.63 5.95
C ASN A 125 4.43 8.13 6.13
N SER A 126 4.11 7.65 7.31
CA SER A 126 3.86 6.24 7.59
C SER A 126 2.35 5.94 7.57
N LEU A 127 1.98 4.79 6.99
CA LEU A 127 0.59 4.36 6.87
C LEU A 127 0.10 3.75 8.19
N THR A 128 -1.11 4.12 8.61
CA THR A 128 -1.76 3.58 9.82
C THR A 128 -3.17 3.07 9.51
N ALA A 129 -3.67 2.11 10.29
CA ALA A 129 -5.06 1.68 10.30
C ALA A 129 -5.89 2.61 11.18
N GLY A 130 -6.66 3.54 10.60
CA GLY A 130 -7.45 4.49 11.36
C GLY A 130 -6.64 5.58 12.04
N LYS A 131 -7.32 6.41 12.83
CA LYS A 131 -6.66 7.41 13.67
C LYS A 131 -5.87 6.70 14.77
N SER A 132 -4.58 7.02 14.88
CA SER A 132 -3.76 6.47 15.95
C SER A 132 -4.26 6.99 17.32
N PRO A 133 -4.35 6.13 18.35
CA PRO A 133 -4.73 6.56 19.69
C PRO A 133 -3.65 7.45 20.34
N HIS A 134 -2.42 7.43 19.81
CA HIS A 134 -1.26 8.10 20.40
C HIS A 134 -0.87 9.40 19.68
N THR A 135 -1.47 9.71 18.53
CA THR A 135 -1.07 10.88 17.74
C THR A 135 -2.17 11.35 16.78
N THR A 136 -2.11 12.63 16.41
CA THR A 136 -2.96 13.20 15.37
C THR A 136 -2.53 12.67 14.00
N THR A 137 -3.49 12.17 13.24
CA THR A 137 -3.26 11.60 11.91
C THR A 137 -4.09 12.34 10.88
N GLU A 138 -3.63 12.33 9.64
CA GLU A 138 -4.32 12.96 8.50
C GLU A 138 -4.97 11.89 7.61
N LYS A 139 -5.95 12.28 6.78
CA LYS A 139 -6.53 11.36 5.78
C LYS A 139 -5.40 10.83 4.89
N ALA A 140 -5.31 9.52 4.64
CA ALA A 140 -4.17 8.97 3.91
C ALA A 140 -4.01 9.50 2.47
N GLY A 141 -5.12 9.83 1.80
CA GLY A 141 -5.09 10.42 0.46
C GLY A 141 -4.46 9.50 -0.58
N LEU A 142 -4.91 8.25 -0.65
CA LEU A 142 -4.29 7.21 -1.48
C LEU A 142 -4.74 7.29 -2.94
N ILE A 143 -3.80 7.06 -3.85
CA ILE A 143 -4.03 6.88 -5.29
C ILE A 143 -3.48 5.52 -5.67
N ALA A 144 -4.34 4.63 -6.17
CA ALA A 144 -3.93 3.31 -6.65
C ALA A 144 -3.61 3.35 -8.14
N VAL A 145 -2.41 2.91 -8.49
CA VAL A 145 -1.94 2.79 -9.88
C VAL A 145 -1.76 1.32 -10.19
N ASP A 146 -2.31 0.87 -11.31
CA ASP A 146 -2.06 -0.47 -11.81
C ASP A 146 -0.58 -0.60 -12.22
N TRP A 147 0.14 -1.51 -11.57
CA TRP A 147 1.54 -1.77 -11.87
C TRP A 147 1.73 -2.19 -13.33
N GLU A 148 0.81 -2.97 -13.88
CA GLU A 148 0.92 -3.54 -15.23
C GLU A 148 0.69 -2.49 -16.32
N LEU A 149 0.11 -1.34 -15.97
CA LEU A 149 -0.09 -0.20 -16.86
C LEU A 149 1.01 0.86 -16.75
N LEU A 150 1.99 0.69 -15.85
CA LEU A 150 3.12 1.60 -15.78
C LEU A 150 3.95 1.49 -17.06
N PRO A 151 4.37 2.61 -17.65
CA PRO A 151 5.21 2.58 -18.85
C PRO A 151 6.50 1.84 -18.51
N LEU A 152 6.80 0.79 -19.27
CA LEU A 152 8.09 0.13 -19.21
C LEU A 152 9.16 1.20 -19.51
N LYS A 153 10.01 1.50 -18.52
CA LYS A 153 11.27 2.21 -18.77
C LYS A 153 12.16 1.26 -19.56
N TYR A 154 11.94 1.14 -20.86
CA TYR A 154 12.99 0.63 -21.72
C TYR A 154 14.12 1.65 -21.65
N PRO A 155 15.38 1.26 -21.35
CA PRO A 155 16.49 2.14 -21.64
C PRO A 155 16.39 2.46 -23.13
N THR A 156 16.26 3.75 -23.46
CA THR A 156 16.56 4.21 -24.81
C THR A 156 17.95 3.67 -25.11
N VAL A 157 18.06 2.85 -26.15
CA VAL A 157 19.37 2.51 -26.71
C VAL A 157 19.98 3.84 -27.09
N ASP A 158 20.91 4.33 -26.27
CA ASP A 158 21.77 5.43 -26.66
C ASP A 158 22.41 4.98 -27.96
N ASP A 159 22.05 5.67 -29.04
CA ASP A 159 22.63 5.47 -30.35
C ASP A 159 24.11 5.86 -30.24
N LYS A 160 24.93 4.88 -29.84
CA LYS A 160 26.37 4.91 -30.03
C LYS A 160 26.61 4.85 -31.52
N THR A 161 26.55 6.00 -32.16
CA THR A 161 27.29 6.27 -33.39
C THR A 161 28.21 7.45 -33.15
N THR A 162 29.33 7.12 -32.50
CA THR A 162 30.64 7.64 -32.84
C THR A 162 30.85 7.67 -34.35
N ASN A 163 31.13 8.86 -34.90
CA ASN A 163 32.26 9.19 -35.77
C ASN A 163 31.86 10.20 -36.86
N ASN A 164 32.38 11.42 -36.71
CA ASN A 164 33.15 12.11 -37.75
C ASN A 164 34.12 13.08 -37.10
#